data_AF-A0A1U8PU33-F1
#
_entry.id   AF-A0A1U8PU33-F1
#
_cell.length_a   1.000
_cell.length_b   1.000
_cell.length_c   1.000
_cell.angle_alpha   90.00
_cell.angle_beta   90.00
_cell.angle_gamma   90.00
#
_symmetry.space_group_name_H-M   'P 1'
#
loop_
_entity.id
_entity.type
_entity.pdbx_description
1 polymer ?
#
loop_
_entity_poly.entity_id
_entity_poly.type
_entity_poly.pdbx_seq_one_letter_code
_entity_poly.pdbx_strand_id
1 'polypeptide(L)' 'MQATTCSHFVPTAINVAIKELFSVATPGQVDWKYLDRDKQSIKSAILMNLESGMVASEDISKQVSTYGESHRCPKLLFS' A
#
# COMPACT_ATOMS: atom_id res chain seq x y z
N MET A 1 -3.43 -6.90 -9.72
CA MET A 1 -2.21 -7.71 -9.54
C MET A 1 -1.47 -7.75 -10.86
N GLN A 2 -0.15 -7.62 -10.86
CA GLN A 2 0.68 -7.76 -12.05
C GLN A 2 1.66 -8.92 -11.81
N ALA A 3 1.76 -9.84 -12.76
CA ALA A 3 2.67 -10.98 -12.70
C ALA A 3 3.34 -11.19 -14.06
N THR A 4 4.64 -11.51 -14.04
CA THR A 4 5.42 -11.85 -15.23
C THR A 4 5.91 -13.29 -15.06
N THR A 5 5.63 -14.16 -16.04
CA THR A 5 5.99 -15.58 -15.99
C THR A 5 6.26 -16.14 -17.37
N CYS A 6 6.83 -17.35 -17.44
CA CYS A 6 7.03 -18.08 -18.68
C CYS A 6 5.70 -18.57 -19.26
N SER A 7 5.58 -18.62 -20.59
CA SER A 7 4.34 -19.00 -21.29
C SER A 7 3.71 -20.32 -20.80
N HIS A 8 4.52 -21.35 -20.56
CA HIS A 8 4.04 -22.66 -20.10
C HIS A 8 3.48 -22.65 -18.66
N PHE A 9 3.79 -21.63 -17.86
CA PHE A 9 3.35 -21.51 -16.48
C PHE A 9 2.13 -20.58 -16.32
N VAL A 10 1.68 -19.92 -17.40
CA VAL A 10 0.56 -18.96 -17.37
C VAL A 10 -0.70 -19.53 -16.71
N PRO A 11 -1.18 -20.75 -17.04
CA PRO A 11 -2.39 -21.29 -16.39
C PRO A 11 -2.23 -21.44 -14.87
N THR A 12 -1.04 -21.86 -14.43
CA THR A 12 -0.72 -22.01 -13.00
C THR A 12 -0.63 -20.66 -12.31
N ALA A 13 0.03 -19.67 -12.92
CA ALA A 13 0.14 -18.32 -12.38
C ALA A 13 -1.25 -17.66 -12.19
N ILE A 14 -2.16 -17.84 -13.15
CA ILE A 14 -3.54 -17.37 -13.04
C ILE A 14 -4.24 -18.05 -11.85
N ASN A 15 -4.11 -19.37 -11.73
CA ASN A 15 -4.74 -20.11 -10.62
C ASN A 15 -4.21 -19.67 -9.25
N VAL A 16 -2.90 -19.39 -9.14
CA VAL A 16 -2.29 -18.83 -7.92
C VAL A 16 -2.89 -17.46 -7.61
N ALA A 17 -2.92 -16.54 -8.58
CA ALA A 17 -3.48 -15.20 -8.37
C ALA A 17 -4.95 -15.23 -7.93
N ILE A 18 -5.76 -16.14 -8.49
CA ILE A 18 -7.16 -16.34 -8.08
C ILE A 18 -7.24 -16.83 -6.63
N LYS A 19 -6.42 -17.82 -6.26
CA LYS A 19 -6.39 -18.35 -4.88
C LYS A 19 -6.00 -17.29 -3.87
N GLU A 20 -4.97 -16.50 -4.15
CA GLU A 20 -4.53 -15.42 -3.27
C GLU A 20 -5.63 -14.35 -3.12
N LEU A 21 -6.26 -13.95 -4.22
CA LEU A 21 -7.35 -12.96 -4.18
C LEU A 21 -8.55 -13.47 -3.37
N PHE A 22 -8.90 -14.75 -3.55
CA PHE A 22 -10.01 -15.37 -2.82
C PHE A 22 -9.70 -15.48 -1.32
N SER A 23 -8.46 -15.85 -0.97
CA SER A 23 -7.98 -15.90 0.41
C SER A 23 -8.13 -14.54 1.10
N VAL A 24 -7.67 -13.45 0.46
CA VAL A 24 -7.80 -12.09 1.01
C VAL A 24 -9.27 -11.65 1.13
N ALA A 25 -10.14 -12.08 0.22
CA ALA A 25 -11.56 -11.75 0.25
C ALA A 25 -12.36 -12.56 1.29
N THR A 26 -11.83 -13.71 1.74
CA THR A 26 -12.53 -14.60 2.67
C THR A 26 -12.24 -14.19 4.12
N PRO A 27 -13.26 -13.81 4.91
CA PRO A 27 -13.08 -13.44 6.31
C PRO A 27 -12.37 -14.55 7.10
N GLY A 28 -11.38 -14.17 7.91
CA GLY A 28 -10.62 -15.10 8.75
C GLY A 28 -9.52 -15.90 8.05
N GLN A 29 -9.31 -15.74 6.74
CA GLN A 29 -8.16 -16.37 6.05
C GLN A 29 -6.89 -15.50 6.02
N VAL A 30 -7.01 -14.24 6.43
CA VAL A 30 -5.84 -13.37 6.64
C VAL A 30 -5.29 -13.60 8.04
N ASP A 31 -4.05 -14.06 8.14
CA ASP A 31 -3.34 -14.21 9.42
C ASP A 31 -3.05 -12.85 10.04
N TRP A 32 -3.46 -12.69 11.30
CA TRP A 32 -3.25 -11.49 12.10
C TRP A 32 -1.78 -11.07 12.21
N LYS A 33 -0.85 -12.02 12.23
CA LYS A 33 0.59 -11.75 12.28
C LYS A 33 1.06 -10.99 11.04
N TYR A 34 0.61 -11.40 9.86
CA TYR A 34 0.96 -10.72 8.61
C TYR A 34 0.23 -9.37 8.52
N LEU A 35 -1.04 -9.31 8.92
CA LEU A 35 -1.79 -8.06 8.94
C LEU A 35 -1.16 -6.99 9.85
N ASP A 36 -0.72 -7.35 11.05
CA ASP A 36 -0.10 -6.39 11.98
C ASP A 36 1.27 -5.91 11.46
N ARG A 37 2.11 -6.83 10.99
CA ARG A 37 3.40 -6.48 10.36
C ARG A 37 3.20 -5.52 9.20
N ASP A 38 2.25 -5.81 8.32
CA ASP A 38 2.03 -5.02 7.11
C ASP A 38 1.44 -3.64 7.45
N LYS A 39 0.61 -3.52 8.50
CA LYS A 39 0.19 -2.22 9.05
C LYS A 39 1.37 -1.37 9.51
N GLN A 40 2.34 -1.96 10.21
CA GLN A 40 3.54 -1.24 10.66
C GLN A 40 4.43 -0.86 9.47
N SER A 41 4.62 -1.78 8.53
CA SER A 41 5.41 -1.54 7.32
C SER A 41 4.85 -0.38 6.48
N ILE A 42 3.54 -0.33 6.29
CA ILE A 42 2.87 0.76 5.56
C ILE A 42 3.07 2.11 6.28
N LYS A 43 2.92 2.15 7.61
CA LYS A 43 3.18 3.38 8.39
C LYS A 43 4.62 3.86 8.22
N SER A 44 5.59 2.96 8.34
CA SER A 44 7.00 3.30 8.16
C SER A 44 7.30 3.81 6.74
N ALA A 45 6.78 3.15 5.71
CA ALA A 45 6.99 3.56 4.32
C ALA A 45 6.42 4.97 4.04
N ILE A 46 5.24 5.27 4.57
CA ILE A 46 4.65 6.62 4.45
C ILE A 46 5.52 7.65 5.17
N LEU A 47 5.92 7.38 6.41
CA LEU A 47 6.73 8.32 7.20
C LEU A 47 8.07 8.61 6.52
N MET A 48 8.78 7.57 6.07
CA MET A 48 10.07 7.72 5.40
C MET A 48 9.97 8.48 4.08
N ASN A 49 8.91 8.25 3.29
CA ASN A 49 8.71 9.00 2.05
C ASN A 49 8.44 10.49 2.31
N LEU A 50 7.71 10.81 3.39
CA LEU A 50 7.38 12.19 3.75
C LEU A 50 8.53 12.97 4.40
N GLU A 51 9.64 12.31 4.77
CA GLU A 51 10.87 13.01 5.17
C GLU A 51 11.49 13.77 4.00
N SER A 52 11.18 13.38 2.76
CA SER A 52 11.58 14.15 1.57
C SER A 52 10.66 15.35 1.37
N GLY A 53 11.21 16.56 1.46
CA GLY A 53 10.45 17.80 1.24
C GLY A 53 9.78 17.90 -0.14
N MET A 54 10.37 17.29 -1.18
CA MET A 54 9.77 17.23 -2.52
C MET A 54 8.50 16.36 -2.53
N VAL A 55 8.60 15.14 -2.00
CA VAL A 55 7.47 14.20 -1.92
C VAL A 55 6.37 14.74 -1.01
N ALA A 56 6.76 15.38 0.10
CA ALA A 56 5.83 15.99 1.04
C ALA A 56 5.02 17.14 0.42
N SER A 57 5.65 17.97 -0.43
CA SER A 57 4.97 19.05 -1.16
C SER A 57 3.98 18.52 -2.19
N GLU A 58 4.39 17.48 -2.94
CA GLU A 58 3.52 16.81 -3.91
C GLU A 58 2.30 16.17 -3.24
N ASP A 59 2.49 15.51 -2.08
CA ASP A 59 1.41 14.93 -1.29
C ASP A 59 0.40 15.98 -0.82
N ILE A 60 0.84 17.16 -0.34
CA ILE A 60 -0.09 18.26 0.01
C ILE A 60 -0.90 18.66 -1.22
N SER A 61 -0.23 18.91 -2.34
CA SER A 61 -0.91 19.38 -3.55
C SER A 61 -1.97 18.39 -4.01
N LYS A 62 -1.65 17.09 -4.01
CA LYS A 62 -2.61 16.03 -4.37
C LYS A 62 -3.75 15.92 -3.38
N GLN A 63 -3.48 15.98 -2.07
CA GLN A 63 -4.53 15.87 -1.05
C GLN A 63 -5.49 17.06 -1.10
N VAL A 64 -4.98 18.29 -1.20
CA VAL A 64 -5.82 19.49 -1.34
C VAL A 64 -6.63 19.42 -2.64
N SER A 65 -6.04 18.97 -3.74
CA SER A 65 -6.75 18.82 -5.01
C SER A 65 -7.85 17.75 -4.96
N THR A 66 -7.61 16.64 -4.24
CA THR A 66 -8.54 15.50 -4.18
C THR A 66 -9.63 15.67 -3.13
N TYR A 67 -9.27 16.19 -1.95
CA TYR A 67 -10.11 16.22 -0.76
C TYR A 67 -10.44 17.64 -0.28
N GLY A 68 -9.83 18.68 -0.84
CA GLY A 68 -10.01 20.08 -0.42
C GLY A 68 -9.19 20.49 0.80
N GLU A 69 -8.64 19.52 1.53
CA GLU A 69 -7.79 19.74 2.70
C GLU A 69 -6.65 18.69 2.75
N SER A 70 -5.64 18.94 3.58
CA SER A 70 -4.59 17.96 3.84
C SER A 70 -4.79 17.32 5.21
N HIS A 71 -4.85 15.98 5.24
CA HIS A 71 -4.99 15.20 6.46
C HIS A 71 -3.65 14.87 7.12
N ARG A 72 -2.64 15.73 6.94
CA ARG A 72 -1.31 15.48 7.45
C ARG A 72 -1.28 15.49 8.98
N CYS A 73 -0.43 14.65 9.55
CA CYS A 73 -0.14 14.71 10.98
C CYS A 73 0.68 15.98 11.28
N PRO A 74 0.29 16.86 12.24
CA PRO A 74 0.92 18.18 12.45
C PRO A 74 2.43 18.18 12.75
N LYS A 75 3.03 17.03 13.08
CA LYS A 75 4.46 16.91 13.41
C LYS A 75 5.41 17.09 12.23
N LEU A 76 4.91 17.18 11.00
CA LEU A 76 5.72 17.33 9.77
C LEU A 76 5.62 18.73 9.14
N LEU A 77 5.07 19.72 9.86
CA LEU A 77 4.89 21.09 9.36
C LEU A 77 6.04 22.05 9.75
N PHE A 78 6.98 21.63 10.60
CA PHE A 78 8.03 22.49 11.17
C PHE A 78 9.40 21.80 11.28
N SER A 79 9.83 21.08 10.24
CA SER A 79 11.22 20.66 10.05
C SER A 79 11.82 21.35 8.84
#